data_AF-A0A2S2N7W1-F1
#
_entry.id   AF-A0A2S2N7W1-F1
#
_cell.length_a   1.000
_cell.length_b   1.000
_cell.length_c   1.000
_cell.angle_alpha   90.00
_cell.angle_beta   90.00
_cell.angle_gamma   90.00
#
_symmetry.space_group_name_H-M   'P 1'
#
loop_
_entity.id
_entity.type
_entity.pdbx_description
1 polymer ?
#
loop_
_entity_poly.entity_id
_entity_poly.type
_entity_poly.pdbx_seq_one_letter_code
_entity_poly.pdbx_strand_id
1 'polypeptide(L)'
;SRNASGRFCVALPFRDVVFAETGSQPVTTVSDLSSSHGLGSSRSMALKRLFNLEQRLSKDQALYDAYRSFMDEYLSLGHMKIATRPGKYFIPHHAVVKRDGDVSKLRVVFDASAKSSSGTSLNDSLCIG
;
A
#
# COMPACT_ATOMS: atom_id res chain seq x y z
N SER A 1 -0.65 -8.10 9.09
CA SER A 1 -0.71 -8.81 10.39
C SER A 1 -0.93 -7.77 11.49
N ARG A 2 -1.83 -8.03 12.44
CA ARG A 2 -2.15 -7.13 13.55
C ARG A 2 -1.10 -7.32 14.65
N ASN A 3 -0.57 -6.25 15.24
CA ASN A 3 0.32 -6.39 16.40
C ASN A 3 -0.49 -6.50 17.71
N ALA A 4 0.19 -6.81 18.82
CA ALA A 4 -0.41 -6.97 20.15
C ALA A 4 -1.11 -5.70 20.67
N SER A 5 -0.88 -4.53 20.07
CA SER A 5 -1.56 -3.27 20.42
C SER A 5 -2.78 -2.96 19.55
N GLY A 6 -3.21 -3.90 18.70
CA GLY A 6 -4.39 -3.74 17.85
C GLY A 6 -4.16 -2.89 16.59
N ARG A 7 -2.91 -2.47 16.31
CA ARG A 7 -2.59 -1.69 15.11
C ARG A 7 -2.24 -2.62 13.94
N PHE A 8 -2.68 -2.24 12.73
CA PHE A 8 -2.36 -2.95 11.50
C PHE A 8 -0.95 -2.57 11.04
N CYS A 9 -0.08 -3.56 10.85
CA CYS A 9 1.21 -3.34 10.21
C CYS A 9 1.01 -3.30 8.68
N VAL A 10 1.24 -2.14 8.08
CA VAL A 10 1.23 -1.98 6.61
C VAL A 10 2.64 -2.17 6.08
N ALA A 11 2.80 -3.08 5.11
CA ALA A 11 4.06 -3.28 4.41
C ALA A 11 4.06 -2.43 3.13
N LEU A 12 4.97 -1.47 3.03
CA LEU A 12 5.11 -0.64 1.83
C LEU A 12 6.09 -1.27 0.83
N PRO A 13 5.77 -1.26 -0.46
CA PRO A 13 6.57 -1.95 -1.47
C PRO A 13 7.56 -1.01 -2.16
N PHE A 14 8.53 -0.41 -1.46
CA PHE A 14 9.52 0.44 -2.14
C PHE A 14 10.96 0.23 -1.64
N ARG A 15 11.74 -0.54 -2.40
CA ARG A 15 12.78 -0.06 -3.34
C ARG A 15 13.23 -1.28 -4.14
N ASP A 16 13.12 -1.22 -5.46
CA ASP A 16 14.22 -1.52 -6.36
C ASP A 16 13.88 -1.06 -7.79
N VAL A 17 14.88 -0.45 -8.41
CA VAL A 17 14.86 0.22 -9.70
C VAL A 17 14.63 -0.80 -10.80
N VAL A 18 13.74 -0.47 -11.74
CA VAL A 18 13.47 -1.28 -12.92
C VAL A 18 14.70 -1.26 -13.83
N PHE A 19 15.39 -2.40 -13.93
CA PHE A 19 16.12 -2.76 -15.14
C PHE A 19 15.58 -4.09 -15.64
N ALA A 20 14.97 -4.02 -16.83
CA ALA A 20 14.58 -5.16 -17.60
C ALA A 20 15.85 -5.81 -18.17
N GLU A 21 16.00 -7.12 -18.04
CA GLU A 21 16.73 -7.93 -19.02
C GLU A 21 16.07 -9.30 -19.15
N THR A 22 15.90 -9.66 -20.40
CA THR A 22 15.19 -10.77 -21.01
C THR A 22 15.88 -12.12 -20.80
N GLY A 23 15.12 -13.22 -20.62
CA GLY A 23 15.62 -14.57 -20.96
C GLY A 23 15.10 -15.75 -20.12
N SER A 24 14.15 -16.49 -20.71
CA SER A 24 13.97 -17.96 -20.66
C SER A 24 13.63 -18.69 -19.34
N GLN A 25 12.52 -19.44 -19.38
CA GLN A 25 11.93 -20.27 -18.29
C GLN A 25 12.68 -21.59 -18.01
N PRO A 26 12.35 -22.32 -16.91
CA PRO A 26 11.37 -23.40 -17.08
C PRO A 26 10.39 -23.60 -15.91
N VAL A 27 9.30 -24.30 -16.24
CA VAL A 27 8.17 -24.69 -15.38
C VAL A 27 8.61 -25.64 -14.24
N THR A 28 8.09 -25.44 -13.04
CA THR A 28 8.06 -26.49 -12.01
C THR A 28 6.74 -26.38 -11.24
N THR A 29 5.90 -27.39 -11.47
CA THR A 29 4.75 -27.76 -10.66
C THR A 29 5.19 -28.02 -9.23
N VAL A 30 5.07 -27.00 -8.38
CA VAL A 30 4.86 -27.20 -6.95
C VAL A 30 3.48 -26.63 -6.65
N SER A 31 2.60 -27.53 -6.23
CA SER A 31 1.26 -27.29 -5.74
C SER A 31 1.29 -26.14 -4.74
N ASP A 32 0.94 -24.98 -5.29
CA ASP A 32 0.75 -23.72 -4.61
C ASP A 32 -0.31 -23.93 -3.54
N LEU A 33 0.11 -24.00 -2.29
CA LEU A 33 -0.73 -23.76 -1.13
C LEU A 33 -1.09 -22.25 -1.10
N SER A 34 -1.58 -21.73 -2.22
CA SER A 34 -2.44 -20.56 -2.26
C SER A 34 -3.81 -21.05 -1.82
N SER A 35 -3.97 -21.11 -0.50
CA SER A 35 -5.24 -20.75 0.12
C SER A 35 -5.51 -19.28 -0.24
N SER A 36 -5.84 -19.06 -1.52
CA SER A 36 -6.23 -17.80 -2.07
C SER A 36 -7.45 -17.40 -1.25
N HIS A 37 -7.35 -16.32 -0.49
CA HIS A 37 -8.49 -15.80 0.28
C HIS A 37 -9.56 -15.21 -0.66
N GLY A 38 -9.68 -15.72 -1.89
CA GLY A 38 -10.53 -15.19 -2.94
C GLY A 38 -10.14 -13.78 -3.40
N LEU A 39 -9.04 -13.21 -2.92
CA LEU A 39 -8.73 -11.78 -3.07
C LEU A 39 -8.12 -11.37 -4.41
N GLY A 40 -7.78 -12.28 -5.33
CA GLY A 40 -7.24 -11.90 -6.64
C GLY A 40 -6.00 -10.97 -6.60
N SER A 41 -5.75 -10.25 -7.69
CA SER A 41 -4.64 -9.30 -7.83
C SER A 41 -5.09 -7.87 -7.50
N SER A 42 -4.41 -7.18 -6.60
CA SER A 42 -4.62 -5.75 -6.29
C SER A 42 -3.48 -4.82 -6.75
N ARG A 43 -2.37 -5.40 -7.23
CA ARG A 43 -1.12 -4.68 -7.52
C ARG A 43 -1.31 -3.55 -8.53
N SER A 44 -1.94 -3.83 -9.67
CA SER A 44 -2.09 -2.85 -10.75
C SER A 44 -2.90 -1.63 -10.34
N MET A 45 -3.94 -1.82 -9.51
CA MET A 45 -4.73 -0.72 -8.97
C MET A 45 -3.95 0.10 -7.96
N ALA A 46 -3.27 -0.55 -7.00
CA ALA A 46 -2.46 0.12 -6.00
C ALA A 46 -1.34 0.96 -6.63
N LEU A 47 -0.68 0.42 -7.66
CA LEU A 47 0.37 1.11 -8.40
C LEU A 47 -0.16 2.36 -9.13
N LYS A 48 -1.32 2.27 -9.79
CA LYS A 48 -1.95 3.44 -10.42
C LYS A 48 -2.26 4.55 -9.40
N ARG A 49 -2.78 4.16 -8.22
CA ARG A 49 -3.07 5.11 -7.13
C ARG A 49 -1.81 5.77 -6.59
N LEU A 50 -0.73 5.00 -6.46
CA LEU A 50 0.58 5.53 -6.07
C LEU A 50 1.11 6.54 -7.09
N PHE A 51 1.13 6.22 -8.38
CA PHE A 51 1.62 7.16 -9.39
C PHE A 51 0.82 8.47 -9.43
N ASN A 52 -0.51 8.38 -9.25
CA ASN A 52 -1.34 9.59 -9.15
C ASN A 52 -1.02 10.41 -7.89
N LEU A 53 -0.68 9.75 -6.78
CA LEU A 53 -0.22 10.43 -5.57
C LEU A 53 1.14 11.09 -5.81
N GLU A 54 2.12 10.39 -6.38
CA GLU A 54 3.45 10.93 -6.69
C GLU A 54 3.39 12.14 -7.62
N GLN A 55 2.57 12.10 -8.67
CA GLN A 55 2.37 13.24 -9.56
C GLN A 55 1.73 14.46 -8.89
N ARG A 56 0.92 14.25 -7.85
CA ARG A 56 0.37 15.35 -7.05
C ARG A 56 1.43 15.91 -6.12
N LEU A 57 2.18 15.05 -5.45
CA LEU A 57 3.26 15.42 -4.56
C LEU A 57 4.38 16.18 -5.30
N SER A 58 4.69 15.80 -6.53
CA SER A 58 5.71 16.49 -7.34
C SER A 58 5.33 17.91 -7.75
N LYS A 59 4.05 18.28 -7.64
CA LYS A 59 3.52 19.60 -8.00
C LYS A 59 3.27 20.49 -6.80
N ASP A 60 3.29 19.94 -5.58
CA ASP A 60 2.94 20.64 -4.35
C ASP A 60 3.95 20.27 -3.25
N GLN A 61 4.94 21.16 -3.05
CA GLN A 61 6.02 20.95 -2.10
C GLN A 61 5.51 20.86 -0.66
N ALA A 62 4.53 21.68 -0.28
CA ALA A 62 3.97 21.66 1.07
C ALA A 62 3.26 20.34 1.36
N LEU A 63 2.52 19.80 0.37
CA LEU A 63 1.91 18.48 0.46
C LEU A 63 2.96 17.38 0.55
N TYR A 64 4.05 17.47 -0.24
CA TYR A 64 5.15 16.51 -0.21
C TYR A 64 5.82 16.45 1.16
N ASP A 65 6.16 17.59 1.75
CA ASP A 65 6.83 17.66 3.05
C ASP A 65 5.92 17.11 4.16
N ALA A 66 4.64 17.47 4.15
CA ALA A 66 3.66 16.92 5.09
C ALA A 66 3.49 15.40 4.93
N TYR A 67 3.47 14.90 3.69
CA TYR A 67 3.35 13.46 3.40
C TYR A 67 4.57 12.71 3.89
N ARG A 68 5.76 13.21 3.60
CA ARG A 68 7.00 12.60 4.05
C ARG A 68 7.09 12.56 5.57
N SER A 69 6.78 13.68 6.24
CA SER A 69 6.74 13.75 7.70
C SER A 69 5.78 12.72 8.31
N PHE A 70 4.57 12.58 7.76
CA PHE A 70 3.62 11.55 8.19
C PHE A 70 4.19 10.13 8.03
N MET A 71 4.81 9.83 6.88
CA MET A 71 5.33 8.48 6.60
C MET A 71 6.51 8.14 7.51
N ASP A 72 7.38 9.11 7.80
CA ASP A 72 8.51 8.97 8.72
C ASP A 72 8.02 8.75 10.17
N GLU A 73 7.02 9.50 10.63
CA GLU A 73 6.38 9.30 11.93
C GLU A 73 5.72 7.92 12.02
N TYR A 74 4.98 7.52 10.99
CA TYR A 74 4.27 6.24 10.97
C TYR A 74 5.24 5.05 10.93
N LEU A 75 6.45 5.23 10.38
CA LEU A 75 7.56 4.27 10.47
C LEU A 75 8.19 4.27 11.87
N SER A 76 8.49 5.44 12.44
CA SER A 76 9.15 5.55 13.75
C SER A 76 8.30 4.99 14.90
N LEU A 77 6.97 5.14 14.79
CA LEU A 77 6.00 4.53 15.70
C LEU A 77 5.81 3.02 15.50
N GLY A 78 6.50 2.42 14.53
CA GLY A 78 6.44 0.98 14.23
C GLY A 78 5.11 0.53 13.64
N HIS A 79 4.33 1.43 13.00
CA HIS A 79 3.07 1.07 12.34
C HIS A 79 3.27 0.58 10.90
N MET A 80 4.41 0.89 10.32
CA MET A 80 4.87 0.28 9.08
C MET A 80 6.29 -0.28 9.24
N LYS A 81 6.67 -1.13 8.29
CA LYS A 81 8.05 -1.54 8.09
C LYS A 81 8.32 -1.69 6.60
N ILE A 82 9.58 -1.57 6.23
CA ILE A 82 10.04 -1.85 4.87
C ILE A 82 9.79 -3.33 4.55
N ALA A 83 9.15 -3.60 3.42
CA ALA A 83 8.89 -4.97 2.99
C ALA A 83 10.18 -5.61 2.46
N THR A 84 10.56 -6.76 3.01
CA THR A 84 11.74 -7.54 2.55
C THR A 84 11.45 -8.43 1.35
N ARG A 85 10.17 -8.57 1.00
CA ARG A 85 9.69 -9.35 -0.14
C ARG A 85 8.43 -8.69 -0.70
N PRO A 86 8.10 -8.90 -1.99
CA PRO A 86 6.85 -8.43 -2.55
C PRO A 86 5.64 -8.93 -1.72
N GLY A 87 4.71 -8.02 -1.44
CA GLY A 87 3.46 -8.36 -0.79
C GLY A 87 2.56 -9.22 -1.71
N LYS A 88 1.76 -10.10 -1.11
CA LYS A 88 0.72 -10.85 -1.84
C LYS A 88 -0.51 -9.99 -2.15
N TYR A 89 -0.76 -8.98 -1.32
CA TYR A 89 -1.85 -8.02 -1.48
C TYR A 89 -1.30 -6.63 -1.21
N PHE A 90 -1.69 -5.68 -2.05
CA PHE A 90 -1.30 -4.27 -1.98
C PHE A 90 -2.53 -3.44 -1.62
N ILE A 91 -2.44 -2.64 -0.56
CA ILE A 91 -3.49 -1.73 -0.13
C ILE A 91 -3.19 -0.36 -0.76
N PRO A 92 -4.07 0.17 -1.64
CA PRO A 92 -3.89 1.53 -2.14
C PRO A 92 -4.00 2.53 -0.99
N HIS A 93 -3.28 3.64 -1.10
CA HIS A 93 -3.38 4.74 -0.15
C HIS A 93 -3.46 6.09 -0.84
N HIS A 94 -3.98 7.09 -0.14
CA HIS A 94 -4.02 8.46 -0.62
C HIS A 94 -3.89 9.47 0.52
N ALA A 95 -3.36 10.64 0.17
CA ALA A 95 -3.22 11.77 1.06
C ALA A 95 -4.49 12.64 1.06
N VAL A 96 -5.04 12.88 2.25
CA VAL A 96 -6.18 13.77 2.51
C VAL A 96 -5.69 14.94 3.35
N VAL A 97 -5.83 16.15 2.83
CA VAL A 97 -5.56 17.39 3.57
C VAL A 97 -6.86 17.87 4.18
N LYS A 98 -6.91 17.97 5.51
CA LYS A 98 -7.98 18.68 6.21
C LYS A 98 -7.48 20.08 6.56
N ARG A 99 -8.16 21.11 6.06
CA ARG A 99 -7.97 22.49 6.52
C ARG A 99 -8.91 22.73 7.70
N ASP A 100 -8.37 23.19 8.81
CA ASP A 100 -9.10 23.53 10.02
C ASP A 100 -8.63 24.92 10.48
N GLY A 101 -9.32 25.95 10.01
CA GLY A 101 -8.84 27.34 10.12
C GLY A 101 -7.50 27.52 9.42
N ASP A 102 -6.51 28.06 10.14
CA ASP A 102 -5.13 28.26 9.65
C ASP A 102 -4.29 26.98 9.66
N VAL A 103 -4.77 25.89 10.26
CA VAL A 103 -4.01 24.64 10.38
C VAL A 103 -4.41 23.68 9.26
N SER A 104 -3.43 23.29 8.44
CA SER A 104 -3.59 22.19 7.47
C SER A 104 -2.99 20.90 8.04
N LYS A 105 -3.84 19.90 8.33
CA LYS A 105 -3.39 18.59 8.81
C LYS A 105 -3.52 17.55 7.69
N LEU A 106 -2.42 16.84 7.43
CA LEU A 106 -2.41 15.71 6.51
C LEU A 106 -2.83 14.42 7.23
N ARG A 107 -3.60 13.58 6.53
CA ARG A 107 -3.82 12.17 6.89
C ARG A 107 -3.58 11.30 5.66
N VAL A 108 -2.89 10.17 5.85
CA VAL A 108 -2.82 9.12 4.83
C VAL A 108 -3.89 8.08 5.14
N VAL A 109 -4.75 7.82 4.15
CA VAL A 109 -5.81 6.82 4.25
C VAL A 109 -5.39 5.59 3.47
N PHE A 110 -5.33 4.45 4.16
CA PHE A 110 -5.13 3.13 3.55
C PHE A 110 -6.49 2.53 3.21
N ASP A 111 -6.79 2.43 1.92
CA ASP A 111 -8.10 2.00 1.42
C ASP A 111 -8.14 0.48 1.25
N ALA A 112 -8.45 -0.20 2.36
CA ALA A 112 -8.66 -1.65 2.40
C ALA A 112 -10.02 -2.09 1.84
N SER A 113 -10.90 -1.13 1.53
CA SER A 113 -12.20 -1.37 0.87
C SER A 113 -12.09 -1.45 -0.66
N ALA A 114 -10.92 -1.09 -1.21
CA ALA A 114 -10.66 -1.18 -2.63
C ALA A 114 -10.74 -2.64 -3.13
N LYS A 115 -11.68 -2.90 -4.03
CA LYS A 115 -11.87 -4.23 -4.63
C LYS A 115 -10.70 -4.59 -5.54
N SER A 116 -10.23 -5.82 -5.41
CA SER A 116 -9.21 -6.39 -6.28
C SER A 116 -9.80 -6.90 -7.60
N SER A 117 -8.98 -7.56 -8.41
CA SER A 117 -9.42 -8.23 -9.65
C SER A 117 -10.48 -9.32 -9.44
N SER A 118 -10.67 -9.83 -8.22
CA SER A 118 -11.73 -10.81 -7.91
C SER A 118 -13.04 -10.16 -7.48
N GLY A 119 -13.11 -8.83 -7.40
CA GLY A 119 -14.29 -8.10 -6.92
C GLY A 119 -14.44 -8.10 -5.40
N THR A 120 -13.51 -8.69 -4.66
CA THR A 120 -13.49 -8.74 -3.18
C THR A 120 -12.45 -7.76 -2.62
N SER A 121 -12.75 -7.09 -1.52
CA SER A 121 -11.82 -6.21 -0.80
C SER A 121 -11.17 -6.92 0.38
N LEU A 122 -10.07 -6.36 0.89
CA LEU A 122 -9.43 -6.91 2.08
C LEU A 122 -10.37 -6.88 3.30
N ASN A 123 -11.17 -5.82 3.41
CA ASN A 123 -12.20 -5.69 4.45
C ASN A 123 -13.24 -6.82 4.39
N ASP A 124 -13.70 -7.19 3.19
CA ASP A 124 -14.65 -8.29 2.98
C ASP A 124 -14.05 -9.62 3.48
N SER A 125 -12.79 -9.90 3.14
CA SER A 125 -12.10 -11.14 3.55
C SER A 125 -11.77 -11.21 5.03
N LEU A 126 -11.65 -10.06 5.70
CA LEU A 126 -11.37 -10.01 7.13
C LEU A 126 -12.64 -9.89 7.98
N CYS A 127 -13.82 -9.78 7.34
CA CYS A 127 -15.10 -9.48 7.99
C CYS A 127 -15.05 -8.19 8.83
N ILE A 128 -14.31 -7.19 8.37
CA ILE A 128 -14.15 -5.89 9.04
C ILE A 128 -14.84 -4.86 8.16
N GLY A 129 -15.99 -4.37 8.61
CA GLY A 129 -16.81 -3.36 7.93
C GLY A 129 -17.38 -2.38 8.94
#